data_AF-A0A2V8PF31-F1
#
_entry.id   AF-A0A2V8PF31-F1
#
_cell.length_a   1.000
_cell.length_b   1.000
_cell.length_c   1.000
_cell.angle_alpha   90.00
_cell.angle_beta   90.00
_cell.angle_gamma   90.00
#
_symmetry.space_group_name_H-M   'P 1'
#
loop_
_entity.id
_entity.type
_entity.pdbx_description
1 polymer ?
#
loop_
_entity_poly.entity_id
_entity_poly.type
_entity_poly.pdbx_seq_one_letter_code
_entity_poly.pdbx_strand_id
1 'polypeptide(L)'
;MKPADLRPSLPKAAEELILRSLSFEPKQRFKRARDFGDLLSNALLGDDEQDESGSNLKAARARASEESVTLTLETAHVLIVNVVGYSQLLMDQQKTRLGELQQVVLDAPEYRRAGKNLVRLPTGDGMALVFFGDPEAPVRCAIDISRALRNRPDIMVRMGVHSGPVYRVADINTNMNVAGGGISMAQRIMEYCEPGHILLSNRVADDLGQLSRWSDYIHDLGETEIRPGARVHVFNLYGEDFGNPTAPVRFQIASGPAVYRRMSIIAAAALAVVAVMIVGIWYAVRPRTAPASSPSKPPAVAPVGPEQSLTYWLTVQKMLNQKPLGETFPSAGDIAFGNGWRFRFNLQPAQSGALYLLNVGPGKDGADEYDILFPLPSDNQVNPKLTADRAVQLPPLDAKSKWYQFVEKNGVEKFWIIWSTQPIPELDAIFNDAARNRQDPGVIVNPDHIDIVESYLKRYDSARPEVVADKSKKLTSVKGRGEVLVNLVELSHEAY
;
A
#
# COMPACT_ATOMS: atom_id res chain seq x y z
N MET A 1 34.67 -11.19 -39.01
CA MET A 1 33.40 -10.49 -39.33
C MET A 1 33.41 -9.21 -38.54
N LYS A 2 33.28 -8.06 -39.21
CA LYS A 2 33.32 -6.76 -38.55
C LYS A 2 31.95 -6.45 -37.94
N PRO A 3 31.87 -5.79 -36.76
CA PRO A 3 30.59 -5.42 -36.16
C PRO A 3 29.69 -4.60 -37.10
N ALA A 4 30.27 -3.76 -37.96
CA ALA A 4 29.53 -3.01 -38.97
C ALA A 4 28.91 -3.89 -40.08
N ASP A 5 29.45 -5.08 -40.34
CA ASP A 5 28.87 -6.04 -41.31
C ASP A 5 27.51 -6.57 -40.82
N LEU A 6 27.30 -6.62 -39.49
CA LEU A 6 26.06 -7.06 -38.85
C LEU A 6 25.10 -5.89 -38.56
N ARG A 7 25.65 -4.69 -38.36
CA ARG A 7 24.88 -3.45 -38.14
C ARG A 7 25.55 -2.28 -38.88
N PRO A 8 25.14 -1.99 -40.12
CA PRO A 8 25.77 -0.95 -40.94
C PRO A 8 25.68 0.48 -40.37
N SER A 9 24.73 0.74 -39.46
CA SER A 9 24.54 2.04 -38.79
C SER A 9 25.38 2.22 -37.51
N LEU A 10 26.33 1.32 -37.24
CA LEU A 10 27.19 1.41 -36.06
C LEU A 10 28.24 2.52 -36.26
N PRO A 11 28.36 3.50 -35.32
CA PRO A 11 29.40 4.52 -35.39
C PRO A 11 30.81 3.91 -35.40
N LYS A 12 31.72 4.49 -36.18
CA LYS A 12 33.09 3.96 -36.35
C LYS A 12 33.85 3.89 -35.01
N ALA A 13 33.67 4.88 -34.15
CA ALA A 13 34.23 4.88 -32.80
C ALA A 13 33.70 3.69 -31.96
N ALA A 14 32.42 3.33 -32.09
CA ALA A 14 31.85 2.19 -31.40
C ALA A 14 32.38 0.85 -31.96
N GLU A 15 32.57 0.76 -33.27
CA GLU A 15 33.19 -0.42 -33.92
C GLU A 15 34.61 -0.65 -33.42
N GLU A 16 35.44 0.39 -33.35
CA GLU A 16 36.83 0.30 -32.88
C GLU A 16 36.92 -0.17 -31.41
N LEU A 17 36.02 0.30 -30.56
CA LEU A 17 35.93 -0.12 -29.15
C LEU A 17 35.51 -1.60 -29.02
N ILE A 18 34.58 -2.07 -29.85
CA ILE A 18 34.15 -3.48 -29.87
C ILE A 18 35.31 -4.36 -30.35
N LEU A 19 35.98 -4.01 -31.44
CA LEU A 19 37.11 -4.77 -31.97
C LEU A 19 38.28 -4.80 -30.98
N ARG A 20 38.55 -3.68 -30.29
CA ARG A 20 39.58 -3.63 -29.24
C ARG A 20 39.24 -4.56 -28.07
N SER A 21 37.98 -4.67 -27.69
CA SER A 21 37.53 -5.59 -26.61
C SER A 21 37.65 -7.05 -26.99
N LEU A 22 37.56 -7.35 -28.30
CA LEU A 22 37.69 -8.69 -28.87
C LEU A 22 39.13 -9.01 -29.31
N SER A 23 40.11 -8.14 -29.03
CA SER A 23 41.50 -8.37 -29.40
C SER A 23 42.06 -9.65 -28.77
N PHE A 24 42.74 -10.45 -29.58
CA PHE A 24 43.40 -11.69 -29.15
C PHE A 24 44.57 -11.44 -28.17
N GLU A 25 45.14 -10.23 -28.18
CA GLU A 25 46.20 -9.84 -27.25
C GLU A 25 45.60 -9.23 -25.97
N PRO A 26 45.77 -9.87 -24.78
CA PRO A 26 45.15 -9.38 -23.54
C PRO A 26 45.56 -7.95 -23.14
N LYS A 27 46.75 -7.50 -23.54
CA LYS A 27 47.27 -6.16 -23.22
C LYS A 27 46.57 -5.04 -24.00
N GLN A 28 45.91 -5.37 -25.11
CA GLN A 28 45.23 -4.40 -25.97
C GLN A 28 43.75 -4.22 -25.60
N ARG A 29 43.18 -5.17 -24.85
CA ARG A 29 41.80 -5.11 -24.34
C ARG A 29 41.67 -4.13 -23.17
N PHE A 30 40.42 -3.73 -22.89
CA PHE A 30 40.11 -2.93 -21.72
C PHE A 30 40.40 -3.72 -20.44
N LYS A 31 41.11 -3.09 -19.49
CA LYS A 31 41.46 -3.73 -18.21
C LYS A 31 40.25 -3.89 -17.29
N ARG A 32 39.21 -3.08 -17.48
CA ARG A 32 37.96 -3.10 -16.70
C ARG A 32 36.78 -3.04 -17.65
N ALA A 33 35.74 -3.82 -17.35
CA ALA A 33 34.51 -3.86 -18.15
C ALA A 33 33.77 -2.52 -18.13
N ARG A 34 33.87 -1.77 -17.03
CA ARG A 34 33.27 -0.43 -16.88
C ARG A 34 33.82 0.57 -17.88
N ASP A 35 35.14 0.62 -18.04
CA ASP A 35 35.81 1.55 -18.96
C ASP A 35 35.37 1.32 -20.42
N PHE A 36 35.18 0.05 -20.79
CA PHE A 36 34.61 -0.31 -22.10
C PHE A 36 33.14 0.15 -22.22
N GLY A 37 32.32 -0.14 -21.21
CA GLY A 37 30.90 0.22 -21.21
C GLY A 37 30.66 1.72 -21.34
N ASP A 38 31.42 2.53 -20.59
CA ASP A 38 31.30 3.98 -20.59
C ASP A 38 31.74 4.58 -21.94
N LEU A 39 32.86 4.11 -22.50
CA LEU A 39 33.33 4.56 -23.80
C LEU A 39 32.42 4.13 -24.95
N LEU A 40 31.89 2.90 -24.90
CA LEU A 40 30.96 2.41 -25.91
C LEU A 40 29.64 3.16 -25.85
N SER A 41 29.13 3.43 -24.64
CA SER A 41 27.91 4.21 -24.46
C SER A 41 28.08 5.62 -25.02
N ASN A 42 29.21 6.29 -24.76
CA ASN A 42 29.50 7.60 -25.33
C ASN A 42 29.61 7.56 -26.86
N ALA A 43 30.30 6.56 -27.42
CA ALA A 43 30.46 6.41 -28.87
C ALA A 43 29.14 6.08 -29.60
N LEU A 44 28.14 5.57 -28.88
CA LEU A 44 26.80 5.31 -29.41
C LEU A 44 25.85 6.49 -29.23
N LEU A 45 26.20 7.48 -28.38
CA LEU A 45 25.33 8.58 -27.96
C LEU A 45 25.72 9.97 -28.51
N GLY A 46 26.81 10.14 -29.27
CA GLY A 46 27.20 11.46 -29.77
C GLY A 46 28.07 11.52 -31.03
N ASP A 47 27.43 12.02 -32.10
CA ASP A 47 27.85 12.75 -33.31
C ASP A 47 29.32 12.81 -33.74
N ASP A 48 29.55 12.35 -34.97
CA ASP A 48 30.64 12.82 -35.84
C ASP A 48 30.52 14.34 -36.03
N GLU A 49 31.57 15.10 -35.71
CA GLU A 49 32.30 15.91 -36.69
C GLU A 49 33.33 16.83 -36.03
N GLN A 50 34.43 16.99 -36.75
CA GLN A 50 35.46 18.00 -36.59
C GLN A 50 34.82 19.39 -36.65
N ASP A 51 35.10 20.27 -35.68
CA ASP A 51 35.55 21.65 -35.95
C ASP A 51 35.75 22.50 -34.68
N GLU A 52 36.72 23.40 -34.81
CA GLU A 52 37.27 24.26 -33.78
C GLU A 52 36.31 25.36 -33.30
N SER A 53 35.89 25.33 -32.03
CA SER A 53 35.61 26.56 -31.26
C SER A 53 35.51 26.28 -29.75
N GLY A 54 36.68 26.06 -29.12
CA GLY A 54 36.83 25.65 -27.73
C GLY A 54 36.54 26.69 -26.65
N SER A 55 35.86 27.81 -26.95
CA SER A 55 35.66 28.89 -25.95
C SER A 55 34.22 28.99 -25.40
N ASN A 56 33.20 28.49 -26.11
CA ASN A 56 31.81 28.52 -25.61
C ASN A 56 31.41 27.26 -24.80
N LEU A 57 32.18 26.17 -24.88
CA LEU A 57 31.87 24.93 -24.18
C LEU A 57 32.17 24.94 -22.68
N LYS A 58 33.05 25.81 -22.16
CA LYS A 58 33.24 25.92 -20.70
C LYS A 58 32.05 26.59 -20.01
N ALA A 59 31.39 27.55 -20.68
CA ALA A 59 30.17 28.17 -20.17
C ALA A 59 28.95 27.22 -20.27
N ALA A 60 28.89 26.40 -21.32
CA ALA A 60 27.86 25.35 -21.45
C ALA A 60 28.10 24.16 -20.51
N ARG A 61 29.35 23.73 -20.27
CA ARG A 61 29.69 22.67 -19.29
C ARG A 61 29.44 23.10 -17.85
N ALA A 62 29.57 24.38 -17.52
CA ALA A 62 29.17 24.88 -16.21
C ALA A 62 27.64 24.77 -16.01
N ARG A 63 26.83 24.89 -17.08
CA ARG A 63 25.37 24.66 -17.02
C ARG A 63 24.96 23.19 -17.13
N ALA A 64 25.73 22.37 -17.85
CA ALA A 64 25.41 20.95 -18.06
C ALA A 64 25.98 20.01 -16.98
N SER A 65 26.89 20.49 -16.12
CA SER A 65 27.33 19.76 -14.92
C SER A 65 26.40 19.98 -13.71
N GLU A 66 25.30 20.74 -13.90
CA GLU A 66 24.20 20.91 -12.94
C GLU A 66 22.98 20.02 -13.22
N GLU A 67 22.90 19.32 -14.36
CA GLU A 67 21.87 18.28 -14.59
C GLU A 67 22.27 16.94 -13.96
N SER A 68 22.55 16.97 -12.65
CA SER A 68 21.98 15.94 -11.79
C SER A 68 20.47 15.94 -12.06
N VAL A 69 19.84 14.78 -12.29
CA VAL A 69 18.37 14.69 -12.33
C VAL A 69 17.86 15.18 -10.98
N THR A 70 17.58 16.48 -10.92
CA THR A 70 16.95 17.11 -9.78
C THR A 70 15.55 16.52 -9.79
N LEU A 71 15.19 15.79 -8.74
CA LEU A 71 13.83 15.37 -8.51
C LEU A 71 12.99 16.64 -8.32
N THR A 72 12.47 17.20 -9.41
CA THR A 72 11.64 18.38 -9.38
C THR A 72 10.27 17.98 -8.88
N LEU A 73 9.88 18.58 -7.75
CA LEU A 73 8.51 18.47 -7.26
C LEU A 73 7.60 19.28 -8.20
N GLU A 74 6.73 18.59 -8.91
CA GLU A 74 5.77 19.20 -9.84
C GLU A 74 4.35 18.91 -9.36
N THR A 75 3.41 19.80 -9.65
CA THR A 75 1.99 19.46 -9.50
C THR A 75 1.55 18.72 -10.76
N ALA A 76 0.97 17.54 -10.59
CA ALA A 76 0.37 16.80 -11.68
C ALA A 76 -1.12 16.58 -11.43
N HIS A 77 -1.85 16.41 -12.54
CA HIS A 77 -3.27 16.18 -12.59
C HIS A 77 -3.47 14.74 -13.09
N VAL A 78 -3.99 13.88 -12.23
CA VAL A 78 -3.96 12.42 -12.42
C VAL A 78 -5.39 11.91 -12.61
N LEU A 79 -5.60 11.14 -13.67
CA LEU A 79 -6.79 10.31 -13.89
C LEU A 79 -6.39 8.83 -13.74
N ILE A 80 -7.06 8.10 -12.86
CA ILE A 80 -6.97 6.64 -12.76
C ILE A 80 -8.23 6.02 -13.36
N VAL A 81 -8.07 4.99 -14.19
CA VAL A 81 -9.17 4.29 -14.86
C VAL A 81 -8.98 2.78 -14.72
N ASN A 82 -9.90 2.08 -14.06
CA ASN A 82 -9.85 0.62 -13.86
C ASN A 82 -11.12 -0.07 -14.36
N VAL A 83 -10.97 -1.28 -14.90
CA VAL A 83 -12.09 -2.14 -15.30
C VAL A 83 -12.77 -2.74 -14.07
N VAL A 84 -14.10 -2.67 -14.00
CA VAL A 84 -14.90 -3.29 -12.94
C VAL A 84 -14.87 -4.80 -13.06
N GLY A 85 -14.65 -5.50 -11.93
CA GLY A 85 -14.69 -6.96 -11.89
C GLY A 85 -13.56 -7.65 -12.67
N TYR A 86 -12.50 -6.93 -13.06
CA TYR A 86 -11.41 -7.44 -13.90
C TYR A 86 -10.86 -8.80 -13.42
N SER A 87 -10.52 -8.92 -12.15
CA SER A 87 -9.95 -10.15 -11.57
C SER A 87 -10.89 -11.35 -11.54
N GLN A 88 -12.20 -11.14 -11.75
CA GLN A 88 -13.21 -12.20 -11.81
C GLN A 88 -13.39 -12.76 -13.23
N LEU A 89 -12.84 -12.08 -14.25
CA LEU A 89 -12.89 -12.53 -15.64
C LEU A 89 -11.85 -13.63 -15.89
N LEU A 90 -12.11 -14.47 -16.90
CA LEU A 90 -11.12 -15.43 -17.41
C LEU A 90 -9.94 -14.70 -18.08
N MET A 91 -8.78 -15.34 -18.17
CA MET A 91 -7.54 -14.69 -18.65
C MET A 91 -7.64 -14.12 -20.08
N ASP A 92 -8.34 -14.82 -20.98
CA ASP A 92 -8.64 -14.37 -22.33
C ASP A 92 -9.58 -13.15 -22.35
N GLN A 93 -10.58 -13.15 -21.47
CA GLN A 93 -11.48 -12.02 -21.27
C GLN A 93 -10.74 -10.82 -20.65
N GLN A 94 -9.88 -11.04 -19.64
CA GLN A 94 -9.04 -10.00 -19.02
C GLN A 94 -8.17 -9.30 -20.07
N LYS A 95 -7.48 -10.07 -20.92
CA LYS A 95 -6.67 -9.53 -22.03
C LYS A 95 -7.52 -8.71 -23.00
N THR A 96 -8.70 -9.23 -23.37
CA THR A 96 -9.61 -8.58 -24.32
C THR A 96 -10.13 -7.26 -23.75
N ARG A 97 -10.65 -7.27 -22.52
CA ARG A 97 -11.21 -6.08 -21.86
C ARG A 97 -10.18 -4.99 -21.65
N LEU A 98 -8.96 -5.36 -21.25
CA LEU A 98 -7.88 -4.38 -21.08
C LEU A 98 -7.49 -3.76 -22.43
N GLY A 99 -7.37 -4.56 -23.49
CA GLY A 99 -7.07 -4.05 -24.83
C GLY A 99 -8.15 -3.12 -25.37
N GLU A 100 -9.42 -3.46 -25.15
CA GLU A 100 -10.55 -2.62 -25.54
C GLU A 100 -10.63 -1.31 -24.74
N LEU A 101 -10.28 -1.33 -23.45
CA LEU A 101 -10.16 -0.11 -22.65
C LEU A 101 -8.99 0.77 -23.16
N GLN A 102 -7.83 0.16 -23.40
CA GLN A 102 -6.68 0.88 -23.95
C GLN A 102 -7.03 1.57 -25.27
N GLN A 103 -7.74 0.89 -26.17
CA GLN A 103 -8.16 1.49 -27.44
C GLN A 103 -9.07 2.70 -27.23
N VAL A 104 -10.06 2.60 -26.34
CA VAL A 104 -10.94 3.73 -25.98
C VAL A 104 -10.13 4.92 -25.44
N VAL A 105 -9.14 4.65 -24.58
CA VAL A 105 -8.27 5.70 -24.03
C VAL A 105 -7.40 6.33 -25.12
N LEU A 106 -6.83 5.54 -26.03
CA LEU A 106 -6.02 6.03 -27.14
C LEU A 106 -6.81 6.93 -28.10
N ASP A 107 -8.09 6.62 -28.31
CA ASP A 107 -8.97 7.35 -29.22
C ASP A 107 -9.55 8.63 -28.60
N ALA A 108 -9.53 8.74 -27.26
CA ALA A 108 -10.02 9.90 -26.52
C ALA A 108 -9.36 11.21 -27.01
N PRO A 109 -10.14 12.23 -27.42
CA PRO A 109 -9.61 13.51 -27.89
C PRO A 109 -8.59 14.14 -26.94
N GLU A 110 -8.87 14.17 -25.64
CA GLU A 110 -7.99 14.77 -24.64
C GLU A 110 -6.67 14.00 -24.47
N TYR A 111 -6.72 12.66 -24.55
CA TYR A 111 -5.51 11.83 -24.53
C TYR A 111 -4.58 12.17 -25.71
N ARG A 112 -5.14 12.26 -26.93
CA ARG A 112 -4.38 12.63 -28.13
C ARG A 112 -3.83 14.05 -28.05
N ARG A 113 -4.61 14.97 -27.49
CA ARG A 113 -4.21 16.37 -27.28
C ARG A 113 -3.00 16.51 -26.36
N ALA A 114 -2.94 15.72 -25.28
CA ALA A 114 -1.85 15.77 -24.32
C ALA A 114 -0.51 15.26 -24.89
N GLY A 115 -0.55 14.34 -25.86
CA GLY A 115 0.63 13.93 -26.63
C GLY A 115 1.80 13.47 -25.76
N LYS A 116 2.95 14.15 -25.88
CA LYS A 116 4.18 13.87 -25.11
C LYS A 116 4.15 14.41 -23.67
N ASN A 117 3.21 15.30 -23.33
CA ASN A 117 3.09 15.88 -21.98
C ASN A 117 2.22 15.03 -21.04
N LEU A 118 2.15 13.73 -21.30
CA LEU A 118 1.33 12.76 -20.59
C LEU A 118 2.19 11.55 -20.24
N VAL A 119 2.26 11.21 -18.95
CA VAL A 119 2.85 9.94 -18.51
C VAL A 119 1.73 8.90 -18.37
N ARG A 120 1.95 7.69 -18.89
CA ARG A 120 0.97 6.59 -18.89
C ARG A 120 1.52 5.43 -18.09
N LEU A 121 0.80 5.02 -17.05
CA LEU A 121 1.26 3.97 -16.14
C LEU A 121 0.23 2.84 -16.12
N PRO A 122 0.56 1.63 -16.60
CA PRO A 122 -0.34 0.48 -16.49
C PRO A 122 -0.45 0.03 -15.03
N THR A 123 -1.67 -0.28 -14.57
CA THR A 123 -1.94 -0.76 -13.20
C THR A 123 -2.34 -2.23 -13.12
N GLY A 124 -2.30 -2.95 -14.25
CA GLY A 124 -2.72 -4.35 -14.39
C GLY A 124 -4.17 -4.49 -14.87
N ASP A 125 -5.12 -3.92 -14.13
CA ASP A 125 -6.56 -3.91 -14.44
C ASP A 125 -7.05 -2.60 -15.10
N GLY A 126 -6.12 -1.72 -15.45
CA GLY A 126 -6.38 -0.35 -15.84
C GLY A 126 -5.12 0.45 -16.16
N MET A 127 -5.21 1.77 -16.01
CA MET A 127 -4.09 2.70 -16.20
C MET A 127 -4.26 4.01 -15.44
N ALA A 128 -3.12 4.63 -15.13
CA ALA A 128 -3.02 6.02 -14.70
C ALA A 128 -2.55 6.91 -15.88
N LEU A 129 -3.21 8.05 -16.03
CA LEU A 129 -2.91 9.10 -17.00
C LEU A 129 -2.52 10.35 -16.22
N VAL A 130 -1.26 10.76 -16.32
CA VAL A 130 -0.69 11.85 -15.52
C VAL A 130 -0.34 13.05 -16.40
N PHE A 131 -1.11 14.12 -16.23
CA PHE A 131 -0.99 15.39 -16.97
C PHE A 131 -0.21 16.42 -16.14
N PHE A 132 0.64 17.22 -16.77
CA PHE A 132 1.53 18.18 -16.09
C PHE A 132 1.29 19.64 -16.48
N GLY A 133 0.14 19.95 -17.09
CA GLY A 133 -0.18 21.28 -17.56
C GLY A 133 -1.58 21.71 -17.15
N ASP A 134 -2.56 21.33 -17.97
CA ASP A 134 -3.93 21.79 -17.85
C ASP A 134 -4.71 21.00 -16.75
N PRO A 135 -5.18 21.65 -15.67
CA PRO A 135 -5.90 20.99 -14.58
C PRO A 135 -7.27 20.42 -15.00
N GLU A 136 -7.86 20.93 -16.09
CA GLU A 136 -9.12 20.43 -16.62
C GLU A 136 -8.93 19.17 -17.50
N ALA A 137 -7.69 18.89 -17.92
CA ALA A 137 -7.38 17.79 -18.85
C ALA A 137 -7.78 16.40 -18.35
N PRO A 138 -7.45 15.95 -17.11
CA PRO A 138 -7.89 14.63 -16.67
C PRO A 138 -9.41 14.51 -16.60
N VAL A 139 -10.12 15.60 -16.33
CA VAL A 139 -11.59 15.61 -16.30
C VAL A 139 -12.20 15.49 -17.69
N ARG A 140 -11.71 16.26 -18.67
CA ARG A 140 -12.13 16.07 -20.07
C ARG A 140 -11.81 14.67 -20.59
N CYS A 141 -10.65 14.11 -20.24
CA CYS A 141 -10.28 12.76 -20.62
C CYS A 141 -11.22 11.71 -20.01
N ALA A 142 -11.59 11.86 -18.73
CA ALA A 142 -12.57 10.99 -18.07
C ALA A 142 -13.93 11.04 -18.77
N ILE A 143 -14.37 12.23 -19.19
CA ILE A 143 -15.63 12.43 -19.92
C ILE A 143 -15.56 11.78 -21.30
N ASP A 144 -14.46 11.97 -22.04
CA ASP A 144 -14.26 11.34 -23.36
C ASP A 144 -14.37 9.81 -23.26
N ILE A 145 -13.70 9.22 -22.26
CA ILE A 145 -13.75 7.78 -21.98
C ILE A 145 -15.17 7.34 -21.59
N SER A 146 -15.82 8.07 -20.70
CA SER A 146 -17.19 7.76 -20.26
C SER A 146 -18.19 7.79 -21.42
N ARG A 147 -18.06 8.76 -22.33
CA ARG A 147 -18.91 8.87 -23.52
C ARG A 147 -18.68 7.71 -24.49
N ALA A 148 -17.42 7.38 -24.75
CA ALA A 148 -17.07 6.26 -25.62
C ALA A 148 -17.58 4.90 -25.08
N LEU A 149 -17.66 4.75 -23.76
CA LEU A 149 -18.15 3.53 -23.11
C LEU A 149 -19.67 3.50 -22.87
N ARG A 150 -20.41 4.58 -23.13
CA ARG A 150 -21.84 4.68 -22.85
C ARG A 150 -22.67 3.54 -23.46
N ASN A 151 -22.30 3.11 -24.67
CA ASN A 151 -22.98 2.04 -25.40
C ASN A 151 -22.26 0.68 -25.30
N ARG A 152 -21.34 0.53 -24.35
CA ARG A 152 -20.56 -0.69 -24.12
C ARG A 152 -20.72 -1.20 -22.68
N PRO A 153 -21.88 -1.81 -22.35
CA PRO A 153 -22.13 -2.32 -21.00
C PRO A 153 -21.19 -3.46 -20.60
N ASP A 154 -20.51 -4.06 -21.59
CA ASP A 154 -19.52 -5.10 -21.42
C ASP A 154 -18.18 -4.58 -20.84
N ILE A 155 -17.95 -3.26 -20.88
CA ILE A 155 -16.80 -2.60 -20.24
C ILE A 155 -17.28 -1.48 -19.34
N MET A 156 -17.42 -1.80 -18.06
CA MET A 156 -17.66 -0.80 -17.02
C MET A 156 -16.34 -0.40 -16.38
N VAL A 157 -16.13 0.92 -16.23
CA VAL A 157 -14.93 1.47 -15.60
C VAL A 157 -15.23 2.23 -14.32
N ARG A 158 -14.21 2.39 -13.49
CA ARG A 158 -14.17 3.26 -12.32
C ARG A 158 -13.09 4.31 -12.54
N MET A 159 -13.44 5.58 -12.36
CA MET A 159 -12.53 6.68 -12.65
C MET A 159 -12.35 7.61 -11.45
N GLY A 160 -11.11 7.88 -11.08
CA GLY A 160 -10.78 8.81 -9.99
C GLY A 160 -9.81 9.88 -10.44
N VAL A 161 -10.08 11.14 -10.05
CA VAL A 161 -9.28 12.30 -10.45
C VAL A 161 -8.78 13.05 -9.23
N HIS A 162 -7.48 13.35 -9.23
CA HIS A 162 -6.84 14.18 -8.21
C HIS A 162 -5.70 15.02 -8.80
N SER A 163 -5.48 16.20 -8.23
CA SER A 163 -4.35 17.07 -8.55
C SER A 163 -3.46 17.23 -7.34
N GLY A 164 -2.17 16.95 -7.47
CA GLY A 164 -1.27 16.99 -6.33
C GLY A 164 0.22 16.86 -6.68
N PRO A 165 1.09 17.01 -5.68
CA PRO A 165 2.54 16.96 -5.87
C PRO A 165 3.03 15.56 -6.25
N VAL A 166 3.94 15.52 -7.22
CA VAL A 166 4.61 14.31 -7.70
C VAL A 166 6.07 14.59 -8.07
N TYR A 167 6.87 13.54 -8.12
CA TYR A 167 8.19 13.50 -8.72
C TYR A 167 8.14 12.70 -10.01
N ARG A 168 8.80 13.22 -11.04
CA ARG A 168 9.12 12.44 -12.24
C ARG A 168 10.33 11.57 -11.94
N VAL A 169 10.19 10.27 -12.14
CA VAL A 169 11.25 9.28 -11.88
C VAL A 169 11.38 8.37 -13.08
N ALA A 170 12.61 7.98 -13.41
CA ALA A 170 12.82 6.93 -14.40
C ALA A 170 12.55 5.56 -13.74
N ASP A 171 11.79 4.69 -14.39
CA ASP A 171 11.62 3.31 -13.94
C ASP A 171 12.87 2.45 -14.22
N ILE A 172 12.81 1.16 -13.87
CA ILE A 172 13.92 0.21 -14.11
C ILE A 172 14.28 0.05 -15.60
N ASN A 173 13.35 0.39 -16.49
CA ASN A 173 13.52 0.37 -17.95
C ASN A 173 13.81 1.76 -18.51
N THR A 174 14.16 2.71 -17.65
CA THR A 174 14.42 4.13 -17.95
C THR A 174 13.25 4.89 -18.59
N ASN A 175 12.04 4.34 -18.54
CA ASN A 175 10.83 5.05 -18.96
C ASN A 175 10.44 6.09 -17.93
N MET A 176 9.88 7.20 -18.40
CA MET A 176 9.34 8.24 -17.52
C MET A 176 8.15 7.71 -16.71
N ASN A 177 8.26 7.80 -15.39
CA ASN A 177 7.27 7.35 -14.41
C ASN A 177 7.03 8.47 -13.37
N VAL A 178 6.07 8.26 -12.47
CA VAL A 178 5.61 9.25 -11.49
C VAL A 178 5.49 8.59 -10.12
N ALA A 179 6.05 9.24 -9.10
CA ALA A 179 5.90 8.85 -7.70
C ALA A 179 5.42 10.03 -6.86
N GLY A 180 4.64 9.79 -5.80
CA GLY A 180 4.27 10.83 -4.83
C GLY A 180 2.78 10.85 -4.45
N GLY A 181 2.43 11.79 -3.57
CA GLY A 181 1.10 11.87 -2.99
C GLY A 181 -0.02 12.10 -4.01
N GLY A 182 0.26 12.81 -5.11
CA GLY A 182 -0.72 13.07 -6.17
C GLY A 182 -1.28 11.79 -6.81
N ILE A 183 -0.42 10.87 -7.22
CA ILE A 183 -0.85 9.60 -7.83
C ILE A 183 -1.51 8.68 -6.81
N SER A 184 -0.96 8.58 -5.58
CA SER A 184 -1.55 7.74 -4.53
C SER A 184 -2.93 8.22 -4.09
N MET A 185 -3.20 9.52 -4.12
CA MET A 185 -4.51 10.07 -3.79
C MET A 185 -5.53 9.80 -4.90
N ALA A 186 -5.15 9.97 -6.17
CA ALA A 186 -6.01 9.67 -7.31
C ALA A 186 -6.49 8.20 -7.30
N GLN A 187 -5.58 7.27 -6.98
CA GLN A 187 -5.90 5.85 -6.85
C GLN A 187 -6.90 5.60 -5.72
N ARG A 188 -6.71 6.23 -4.55
CA ARG A 188 -7.67 6.12 -3.45
C ARG A 188 -9.05 6.65 -3.84
N ILE A 189 -9.13 7.82 -4.47
CA ILE A 189 -10.41 8.37 -4.94
C ILE A 189 -11.12 7.36 -5.84
N MET A 190 -10.39 6.73 -6.76
CA MET A 190 -10.92 5.68 -7.64
C MET A 190 -11.44 4.45 -6.88
N GLU A 191 -10.80 4.03 -5.78
CA GLU A 191 -11.25 2.89 -4.97
C GLU A 191 -12.64 3.08 -4.32
N TYR A 192 -13.13 4.32 -4.21
CA TYR A 192 -14.48 4.64 -3.77
C TYR A 192 -15.50 4.73 -4.91
N CYS A 193 -15.05 4.64 -6.16
CA CYS A 193 -15.94 4.63 -7.31
C CYS A 193 -16.72 3.32 -7.39
N GLU A 194 -17.99 3.46 -7.73
CA GLU A 194 -18.81 2.37 -8.25
C GLU A 194 -18.79 2.37 -9.78
N PRO A 195 -19.29 1.31 -10.44
CA PRO A 195 -19.28 1.23 -11.91
C PRO A 195 -19.88 2.48 -12.58
N GLY A 196 -19.15 3.04 -13.54
CA GLY A 196 -19.55 4.23 -14.31
C GLY A 196 -19.32 5.57 -13.60
N HIS A 197 -18.82 5.59 -12.37
CA HIS A 197 -18.56 6.85 -11.65
C HIS A 197 -17.24 7.50 -12.06
N ILE A 198 -17.25 8.84 -12.05
CA ILE A 198 -16.06 9.68 -12.07
C ILE A 198 -16.05 10.46 -10.77
N LEU A 199 -15.12 10.12 -9.86
CA LEU A 199 -15.01 10.82 -8.58
C LEU A 199 -13.82 11.79 -8.57
N LEU A 200 -14.03 12.95 -7.96
CA LEU A 200 -13.04 14.02 -7.83
C LEU A 200 -12.67 14.21 -6.36
N SER A 201 -11.41 14.47 -6.09
CA SER A 201 -10.98 15.00 -4.79
C SER A 201 -11.41 16.45 -4.60
N ASN A 202 -11.54 16.90 -3.34
CA ASN A 202 -11.82 18.31 -2.98
C ASN A 202 -11.02 19.32 -3.79
N ARG A 203 -9.69 19.13 -3.89
CA ARG A 203 -8.82 20.07 -4.61
C ARG A 203 -9.24 20.28 -6.07
N VAL A 204 -9.60 19.21 -6.76
CA VAL A 204 -10.05 19.29 -8.15
C VAL A 204 -11.42 19.95 -8.23
N ALA A 205 -12.33 19.62 -7.31
CA ALA A 205 -13.66 20.23 -7.26
C ALA A 205 -13.59 21.73 -6.94
N ASP A 206 -12.72 22.16 -6.03
CA ASP A 206 -12.51 23.57 -5.67
C ASP A 206 -11.93 24.39 -6.83
N ASP A 207 -10.96 23.82 -7.56
CA ASP A 207 -10.35 24.47 -8.72
C ASP A 207 -11.37 24.59 -9.88
N LEU A 208 -12.10 23.51 -10.17
CA LEU A 208 -13.05 23.47 -11.30
C LEU A 208 -14.37 24.18 -10.98
N GLY A 209 -14.84 24.14 -9.74
CA GLY A 209 -16.09 24.77 -9.30
C GLY A 209 -16.10 26.29 -9.44
N GLN A 210 -14.92 26.92 -9.58
CA GLN A 210 -14.77 28.34 -9.89
C GLN A 210 -15.09 28.67 -11.37
N LEU A 211 -15.21 27.65 -12.22
CA LEU A 211 -15.46 27.80 -13.64
C LEU A 211 -16.91 27.42 -13.94
N SER A 212 -17.68 28.36 -14.49
CA SER A 212 -19.10 28.17 -14.80
C SER A 212 -19.38 27.00 -15.74
N ARG A 213 -18.39 26.55 -16.51
CA ARG A 213 -18.51 25.39 -17.41
C ARG A 213 -18.55 24.05 -16.66
N TRP A 214 -18.09 24.01 -15.41
CA TRP A 214 -17.94 22.77 -14.62
C TRP A 214 -18.87 22.71 -13.42
N SER A 215 -19.27 23.87 -12.87
CA SER A 215 -20.06 23.96 -11.63
C SER A 215 -21.29 23.06 -11.62
N ASP A 216 -22.00 22.97 -12.75
CA ASP A 216 -23.28 22.25 -12.83
C ASP A 216 -23.12 20.72 -12.90
N TYR A 217 -21.90 20.23 -13.11
CA TYR A 217 -21.58 18.81 -13.26
C TYR A 217 -20.90 18.21 -12.01
N ILE A 218 -20.54 19.05 -11.03
CA ILE A 218 -19.82 18.65 -9.83
C ILE A 218 -20.80 18.57 -8.66
N HIS A 219 -21.03 17.35 -8.18
CA HIS A 219 -22.02 17.07 -7.16
C HIS A 219 -21.34 16.58 -5.88
N ASP A 220 -21.59 17.27 -4.77
CA ASP A 220 -21.00 16.95 -3.49
C ASP A 220 -21.49 15.59 -2.94
N LEU A 221 -20.57 14.68 -2.58
CA LEU A 221 -20.86 13.41 -1.88
C LEU A 221 -20.51 13.46 -0.38
N GLY A 222 -19.80 14.48 0.08
CA GLY A 222 -19.36 14.70 1.45
C GLY A 222 -17.96 14.17 1.77
N GLU A 223 -17.61 14.24 3.05
CA GLU A 223 -16.33 13.75 3.55
C GLU A 223 -16.35 12.24 3.80
N THR A 224 -15.43 11.51 3.17
CA THR A 224 -15.19 10.09 3.44
C THR A 224 -13.78 9.87 3.96
N GLU A 225 -13.62 8.85 4.81
CA GLU A 225 -12.32 8.46 5.33
C GLU A 225 -11.61 7.56 4.31
N ILE A 226 -10.83 8.19 3.44
CA ILE A 226 -10.08 7.46 2.40
C ILE A 226 -8.91 6.65 2.97
N ARG A 227 -8.39 7.08 4.13
CA ARG A 227 -7.39 6.39 4.95
C ARG A 227 -7.63 6.77 6.42
N PRO A 228 -7.24 5.91 7.37
CA PRO A 228 -7.33 6.19 8.81
C PRO A 228 -6.86 7.60 9.17
N GLY A 229 -7.73 8.45 9.71
CA GLY A 229 -7.40 9.83 10.12
C GLY A 229 -7.19 10.83 8.98
N ALA A 230 -7.40 10.43 7.72
CA ALA A 230 -7.36 11.31 6.56
C ALA A 230 -8.74 11.29 5.89
N ARG A 231 -9.57 12.27 6.27
CA ARG A 231 -10.82 12.54 5.56
C ARG A 231 -10.50 13.33 4.29
N VAL A 232 -11.16 12.94 3.21
CA VAL A 232 -11.17 13.71 1.97
C VAL A 232 -12.60 13.92 1.57
N HIS A 233 -12.90 15.17 1.23
CA HIS A 233 -14.15 15.55 0.61
C HIS A 233 -14.13 15.07 -0.84
N VAL A 234 -15.15 14.29 -1.21
CA VAL A 234 -15.26 13.66 -2.52
C VAL A 234 -16.49 14.21 -3.24
N PHE A 235 -16.34 14.40 -4.55
CA PHE A 235 -17.39 14.89 -5.42
C PHE A 235 -17.62 13.90 -6.55
N ASN A 236 -18.86 13.75 -6.98
CA ASN A 236 -19.25 12.99 -8.15
C ASN A 236 -19.33 13.92 -9.36
N LEU A 237 -18.67 13.56 -10.45
CA LEU A 237 -18.74 14.29 -11.70
C LEU A 237 -19.65 13.53 -12.68
N TYR A 238 -20.78 14.13 -13.06
CA TYR A 238 -21.68 13.57 -14.07
C TYR A 238 -22.43 14.65 -14.84
N GLY A 239 -22.95 14.27 -16.01
CA GLY A 239 -23.81 15.11 -16.85
C GLY A 239 -24.83 14.25 -17.59
N GLU A 240 -25.49 14.81 -18.61
CA GLU A 240 -26.51 14.08 -19.38
C GLU A 240 -25.94 12.88 -20.16
N ASP A 241 -24.66 12.94 -20.52
CA ASP A 241 -24.02 11.98 -21.42
C ASP A 241 -22.72 11.34 -20.90
N PHE A 242 -22.35 11.60 -19.65
CA PHE A 242 -21.19 10.99 -18.98
C PHE A 242 -21.41 10.83 -17.48
N GLY A 243 -20.61 9.96 -16.86
CA GLY A 243 -20.65 9.68 -15.42
C GLY A 243 -21.89 8.89 -15.00
N ASN A 244 -22.03 8.68 -13.70
CA ASN A 244 -23.17 7.99 -13.10
C ASN A 244 -23.82 8.92 -12.06
N PRO A 245 -25.09 9.33 -12.24
CA PRO A 245 -25.77 10.24 -11.32
C PRO A 245 -26.22 9.56 -10.01
N THR A 246 -26.16 8.23 -9.94
CA THR A 246 -26.54 7.49 -8.73
C THR A 246 -25.52 7.76 -7.64
N ALA A 247 -25.92 8.14 -6.42
CA ALA A 247 -24.94 8.27 -5.34
C ALA A 247 -24.32 6.89 -5.02
N PRO A 248 -23.00 6.74 -4.86
CA PRO A 248 -22.43 5.44 -4.52
C PRO A 248 -22.90 4.96 -3.14
N VAL A 249 -23.12 3.65 -2.95
CA VAL A 249 -23.72 3.08 -1.72
C VAL A 249 -22.96 3.49 -0.46
N ARG A 250 -21.62 3.59 -0.56
CA ARG A 250 -20.75 4.01 0.54
C ARG A 250 -21.03 5.43 1.06
N PHE A 251 -21.54 6.32 0.23
CA PHE A 251 -21.89 7.71 0.61
C PHE A 251 -23.36 7.86 1.02
N GLN A 252 -24.22 6.92 0.62
CA GLN A 252 -25.63 6.89 1.07
C GLN A 252 -25.75 6.56 2.56
N ILE A 253 -24.89 5.68 3.08
CA ILE A 253 -24.91 5.28 4.51
C ILE A 253 -24.46 6.43 5.44
N ALA A 254 -23.67 7.37 4.93
CA ALA A 254 -23.21 8.55 5.68
C ALA A 254 -24.24 9.70 5.72
N SER A 255 -25.26 9.65 4.86
CA SER A 255 -26.23 10.72 4.63
C SER A 255 -27.61 10.36 5.19
N GLY A 256 -27.69 10.04 6.49
CA GLY A 256 -28.99 9.91 7.16
C GLY A 256 -29.68 11.28 7.26
N PRO A 257 -30.97 11.43 6.92
CA PRO A 257 -31.64 12.73 6.94
C PRO A 257 -31.73 13.29 8.37
N ALA A 258 -31.32 14.56 8.52
CA ALA A 258 -31.24 15.33 9.76
C ALA A 258 -32.58 15.60 10.47
N VAL A 259 -33.66 14.90 10.11
CA VAL A 259 -35.02 15.08 10.62
C VAL A 259 -35.25 14.33 11.94
N TYR A 260 -34.44 13.31 12.26
CA TYR A 260 -34.62 12.50 13.48
C TYR A 260 -33.84 12.99 14.72
N ARG A 261 -33.18 14.15 14.67
CA ARG A 261 -32.42 14.67 15.82
C ARG A 261 -33.29 15.44 16.83
N ARG A 262 -34.57 15.71 16.53
CA ARG A 262 -35.49 16.46 17.42
C ARG A 262 -36.64 15.65 18.02
N MET A 263 -36.86 14.39 17.61
CA MET A 263 -38.00 13.58 18.08
C MET A 263 -37.67 12.64 19.26
N SER A 264 -36.39 12.50 19.64
CA SER A 264 -35.94 11.56 20.69
C SER A 264 -36.28 11.99 22.12
N ILE A 265 -36.70 13.24 22.36
CA ILE A 265 -37.09 13.70 23.70
C ILE A 265 -38.53 13.28 24.04
N ILE A 266 -39.43 13.21 23.06
CA ILE A 266 -40.85 12.86 23.30
C ILE A 266 -41.03 11.33 23.43
N ALA A 267 -40.26 10.54 22.68
CA ALA A 267 -40.30 9.08 22.76
C ALA A 267 -39.71 8.52 24.08
N ALA A 268 -38.70 9.19 24.65
CA ALA A 268 -38.10 8.80 25.93
C ALA A 268 -39.06 9.01 27.12
N ALA A 269 -39.89 10.05 27.10
CA ALA A 269 -40.89 10.30 28.14
C ALA A 269 -42.04 9.27 28.09
N ALA A 270 -42.48 8.87 26.89
CA ALA A 270 -43.51 7.85 26.73
C ALA A 270 -43.03 6.45 27.16
N LEU A 271 -41.77 6.10 26.85
CA LEU A 271 -41.16 4.82 27.26
C LEU A 271 -40.95 4.70 28.78
N ALA A 272 -40.67 5.81 29.47
CA ALA A 272 -40.52 5.81 30.93
C ALA A 272 -41.86 5.54 31.65
N VAL A 273 -42.97 6.10 31.16
CA VAL A 273 -44.30 5.88 31.73
C VAL A 273 -44.77 4.43 31.49
N VAL A 274 -44.49 3.87 30.31
CA VAL A 274 -44.80 2.47 29.99
C VAL A 274 -43.93 1.51 30.81
N ALA A 275 -42.66 1.82 31.03
CA ALA A 275 -41.77 0.98 31.85
C ALA A 275 -42.20 0.92 33.33
N VAL A 276 -42.69 2.02 33.91
CA VAL A 276 -43.19 2.04 35.29
C VAL A 276 -44.49 1.23 35.42
N MET A 277 -45.38 1.29 34.42
CA MET A 277 -46.61 0.49 34.39
C MET A 277 -46.31 -1.02 34.22
N ILE A 278 -45.34 -1.37 33.36
CA ILE A 278 -44.93 -2.78 33.15
C ILE A 278 -44.27 -3.34 34.41
N VAL A 279 -43.42 -2.59 35.11
CA VAL A 279 -42.78 -3.03 36.37
C VAL A 279 -43.81 -3.21 37.48
N GLY A 280 -44.82 -2.33 37.58
CA GLY A 280 -45.91 -2.45 38.56
C GLY A 280 -46.78 -3.69 38.34
N ILE A 281 -47.13 -3.99 37.08
CA ILE A 281 -47.92 -5.19 36.73
C ILE A 281 -47.10 -6.47 36.91
N TRP A 282 -45.79 -6.44 36.60
CA TRP A 282 -44.91 -7.60 36.69
C TRP A 282 -44.57 -8.01 38.13
N TYR A 283 -44.64 -7.08 39.09
CA TYR A 283 -44.50 -7.40 40.52
C TYR A 283 -45.76 -8.06 41.10
N ALA A 284 -46.95 -7.80 40.53
CA ALA A 284 -48.22 -8.27 41.07
C ALA A 284 -48.61 -9.70 40.62
N VAL A 285 -48.05 -10.23 39.53
CA VAL A 285 -48.56 -11.48 38.89
C VAL A 285 -47.44 -12.44 38.46
N ARG A 286 -46.49 -12.79 39.34
CA ARG A 286 -45.50 -13.85 39.01
C ARG A 286 -45.92 -15.23 39.53
N PRO A 287 -46.41 -16.14 38.68
CA PRO A 287 -46.20 -17.58 38.87
C PRO A 287 -44.85 -18.00 38.28
N ARG A 288 -44.23 -19.00 38.93
CA ARG A 288 -42.97 -19.63 38.54
C ARG A 288 -43.19 -20.57 37.35
N THR A 289 -42.54 -20.31 36.22
CA THR A 289 -42.27 -21.34 35.20
C THR A 289 -41.06 -20.97 34.34
N ALA A 290 -40.34 -22.02 33.92
CA ALA A 290 -39.04 -22.04 33.26
C ALA A 290 -39.02 -21.43 31.84
N PRO A 291 -37.85 -21.01 31.32
CA PRO A 291 -37.78 -20.38 30.01
C PRO A 291 -37.82 -21.42 28.87
N ALA A 292 -38.68 -21.14 27.90
CA ALA A 292 -38.75 -21.81 26.61
C ALA A 292 -37.67 -21.28 25.64
N SER A 293 -37.29 -22.16 24.73
CA SER A 293 -36.26 -22.07 23.68
C SER A 293 -36.44 -20.95 22.64
N SER A 294 -35.32 -20.38 22.20
CA SER A 294 -35.20 -19.57 20.97
C SER A 294 -34.96 -20.45 19.71
N PRO A 295 -35.37 -20.00 18.50
CA PRO A 295 -35.30 -20.79 17.28
C PRO A 295 -33.88 -20.88 16.68
N SER A 296 -33.60 -22.03 16.08
CA SER A 296 -32.32 -22.44 15.49
C SER A 296 -31.99 -21.74 14.17
N LYS A 297 -30.78 -21.17 14.09
CA LYS A 297 -30.08 -20.78 12.86
C LYS A 297 -29.47 -22.04 12.19
N PRO A 298 -29.38 -22.14 10.85
CA PRO A 298 -28.88 -23.33 10.16
C PRO A 298 -27.42 -23.65 10.52
N PRO A 299 -26.99 -24.93 10.47
CA PRO A 299 -25.69 -25.36 10.96
C PRO A 299 -24.58 -24.88 10.02
N ALA A 300 -23.82 -23.87 10.47
CA ALA A 300 -22.49 -23.63 9.97
C ALA A 300 -21.57 -24.68 10.60
N VAL A 301 -20.87 -25.44 9.76
CA VAL A 301 -19.85 -26.41 10.15
C VAL A 301 -18.91 -25.75 11.17
N ALA A 302 -18.89 -26.28 12.39
CA ALA A 302 -18.06 -25.75 13.47
C ALA A 302 -16.59 -26.12 13.23
N PRO A 303 -15.65 -25.16 13.17
CA PRO A 303 -14.24 -25.49 13.30
C PRO A 303 -13.91 -25.82 14.76
N VAL A 304 -13.22 -26.94 14.96
CA VAL A 304 -12.81 -27.56 16.23
C VAL A 304 -11.58 -26.84 16.81
N GLY A 305 -11.62 -26.41 18.08
CA GLY A 305 -10.49 -25.83 18.82
C GLY A 305 -10.87 -24.64 19.71
N PRO A 306 -10.04 -24.26 20.70
CA PRO A 306 -10.31 -23.10 21.56
C PRO A 306 -10.22 -21.80 20.75
N GLU A 307 -11.10 -20.84 21.03
CA GLU A 307 -11.02 -19.50 20.46
C GLU A 307 -9.86 -18.73 21.10
N GLN A 308 -8.99 -18.18 20.26
CA GLN A 308 -7.84 -17.37 20.65
C GLN A 308 -8.02 -15.97 20.08
N SER A 309 -7.72 -14.96 20.88
CA SER A 309 -7.72 -13.58 20.40
C SER A 309 -6.66 -12.74 21.07
N LEU A 310 -6.05 -11.85 20.30
CA LEU A 310 -5.09 -10.87 20.79
C LEU A 310 -5.30 -9.55 20.07
N THR A 311 -4.84 -8.46 20.69
CA THR A 311 -4.85 -7.12 20.11
C THR A 311 -3.43 -6.62 20.06
N TYR A 312 -3.00 -6.01 18.95
CA TYR A 312 -1.69 -5.38 18.85
C TYR A 312 -1.77 -3.94 18.33
N TRP A 313 -0.76 -3.14 18.63
CA TRP A 313 -0.59 -1.79 18.07
C TRP A 313 0.88 -1.40 18.09
N LEU A 314 1.25 -0.46 17.24
CA LEU A 314 2.59 0.10 17.19
C LEU A 314 2.63 1.41 17.95
N THR A 315 3.67 1.64 18.75
CA THR A 315 4.06 2.99 19.17
C THR A 315 5.19 3.44 18.28
N VAL A 316 5.01 4.51 17.52
CA VAL A 316 5.94 4.93 16.47
C VAL A 316 6.56 6.28 16.82
N GLN A 317 7.87 6.39 16.60
CA GLN A 317 8.65 7.61 16.70
C GLN A 317 9.16 7.98 15.31
N LYS A 318 8.72 9.13 14.80
CA LYS A 318 9.32 9.69 13.58
C LYS A 318 10.76 10.08 13.85
N MET A 319 11.61 9.83 12.87
CA MET A 319 13.04 10.13 12.94
C MET A 319 13.40 11.03 11.76
N LEU A 320 14.19 12.07 12.00
CA LEU A 320 14.78 12.93 10.98
C LEU A 320 16.27 13.09 11.31
N ASN A 321 17.16 12.72 10.38
CA ASN A 321 18.61 12.72 10.60
C ASN A 321 19.03 12.01 11.90
N GLN A 322 18.48 10.80 12.11
CA GLN A 322 18.68 9.97 13.30
C GLN A 322 18.22 10.60 14.64
N LYS A 323 17.49 11.72 14.61
CA LYS A 323 16.92 12.38 15.79
C LYS A 323 15.39 12.23 15.84
N PRO A 324 14.80 12.05 17.04
CA PRO A 324 13.35 12.04 17.21
C PRO A 324 12.72 13.34 16.72
N LEU A 325 11.70 13.22 15.87
CA LEU A 325 10.89 14.34 15.39
C LEU A 325 9.49 14.26 16.01
N GLY A 326 9.19 15.19 16.92
CA GLY A 326 7.90 15.26 17.60
C GLY A 326 7.65 14.12 18.59
N GLU A 327 6.41 14.03 19.07
CA GLU A 327 5.97 13.01 20.01
C GLU A 327 5.74 11.65 19.35
N THR A 328 5.76 10.59 20.15
CA THR A 328 5.38 9.25 19.69
C THR A 328 3.88 9.20 19.42
N PHE A 329 3.47 8.35 18.48
CA PHE A 329 2.05 8.17 18.17
C PHE A 329 1.70 6.69 18.00
N PRO A 330 0.46 6.28 18.36
CA PRO A 330 0.00 4.92 18.14
C PRO A 330 -0.41 4.69 16.68
N SER A 331 -0.20 3.48 16.17
CA SER A 331 -0.63 3.05 14.83
C SER A 331 -1.14 1.62 14.85
N ALA A 332 -2.15 1.32 14.04
CA ALA A 332 -2.65 -0.04 13.86
C ALA A 332 -1.80 -0.85 12.85
N GLY A 333 -0.73 -0.27 12.30
CA GLY A 333 0.02 -0.83 11.16
C GLY A 333 -0.60 -0.48 9.81
N ASP A 334 -1.50 0.51 9.79
CA ASP A 334 -2.38 0.86 8.66
C ASP A 334 -1.87 2.05 7.82
N ILE A 335 -0.61 2.44 8.01
CA ILE A 335 0.05 3.55 7.31
C ILE A 335 1.40 3.10 6.75
N ALA A 336 1.90 3.83 5.76
CA ALA A 336 3.31 3.73 5.37
C ALA A 336 4.16 4.48 6.40
N PHE A 337 5.23 3.84 6.87
CA PHE A 337 6.19 4.42 7.80
C PHE A 337 7.39 5.00 7.07
N GLY A 338 8.03 6.00 7.66
CA GLY A 338 9.27 6.54 7.10
C GLY A 338 10.45 5.60 7.30
N ASN A 339 11.32 5.50 6.31
CA ASN A 339 12.60 4.80 6.44
C ASN A 339 13.39 5.37 7.63
N GLY A 340 13.97 4.47 8.44
CA GLY A 340 14.69 4.85 9.66
C GLY A 340 13.81 5.33 10.82
N TRP A 341 12.48 5.38 10.67
CA TRP A 341 11.59 5.57 11.81
C TRP A 341 11.72 4.40 12.78
N ARG A 342 11.40 4.69 14.05
CA ARG A 342 11.47 3.71 15.12
C ARG A 342 10.08 3.32 15.58
N PHE A 343 9.93 2.07 15.99
CA PHE A 343 8.67 1.60 16.55
C PHE A 343 8.86 0.63 17.70
N ARG A 344 7.82 0.50 18.51
CA ARG A 344 7.62 -0.55 19.49
C ARG A 344 6.36 -1.30 19.13
N PHE A 345 6.42 -2.62 19.23
CA PHE A 345 5.31 -3.50 19.00
C PHE A 345 4.63 -3.79 20.34
N ASN A 346 3.36 -3.39 20.49
CA ASN A 346 2.59 -3.65 21.69
C ASN A 346 1.57 -4.74 21.41
N LEU A 347 1.37 -5.64 22.37
CA LEU A 347 0.44 -6.76 22.22
C LEU A 347 -0.28 -7.01 23.55
N GLN A 348 -1.58 -7.23 23.51
CA GLN A 348 -2.42 -7.62 24.64
C GLN A 348 -3.23 -8.86 24.25
N PRO A 349 -2.93 -10.03 24.83
CA PRO A 349 -3.69 -11.24 24.55
C PRO A 349 -4.95 -11.29 25.43
N ALA A 350 -6.06 -11.81 24.90
CA ALA A 350 -7.29 -12.00 25.70
C ALA A 350 -7.22 -13.25 26.58
N GLN A 351 -6.35 -14.20 26.22
CA GLN A 351 -6.08 -15.41 26.99
C GLN A 351 -4.61 -15.44 27.43
N SER A 352 -4.28 -16.19 28.48
CA SER A 352 -2.87 -16.44 28.81
C SER A 352 -2.31 -17.47 27.85
N GLY A 353 -1.05 -17.33 27.46
CA GLY A 353 -0.44 -18.19 26.45
C GLY A 353 1.03 -17.85 26.23
N ALA A 354 1.55 -18.27 25.09
CA ALA A 354 2.93 -18.07 24.66
C ALA A 354 2.96 -17.28 23.34
N LEU A 355 3.84 -16.27 23.26
CA LEU A 355 4.07 -15.46 22.06
C LEU A 355 5.47 -15.75 21.50
N TYR A 356 5.53 -15.99 20.19
CA TYR A 356 6.76 -15.96 19.40
C TYR A 356 6.58 -14.93 18.28
N LEU A 357 7.44 -13.92 18.25
CA LEU A 357 7.42 -12.84 17.28
C LEU A 357 8.71 -12.87 16.47
N LEU A 358 8.58 -12.92 15.15
CA LEU A 358 9.69 -12.99 14.19
C LEU A 358 9.57 -11.85 13.17
N ASN A 359 10.71 -11.38 12.64
CA ASN A 359 10.77 -10.63 11.39
C ASN A 359 11.34 -11.55 10.30
N VAL A 360 10.79 -11.48 9.09
CA VAL A 360 11.29 -12.21 7.93
C VAL A 360 11.54 -11.22 6.80
N GLY A 361 12.80 -11.07 6.42
CA GLY A 361 13.23 -10.10 5.42
C GLY A 361 14.35 -10.64 4.54
N PRO A 362 14.72 -9.93 3.46
CA PRO A 362 15.82 -10.36 2.60
C PRO A 362 17.15 -10.26 3.36
N GLY A 363 17.79 -11.39 3.57
CA GLY A 363 19.12 -11.52 4.17
C GLY A 363 20.25 -11.03 3.28
N LYS A 364 21.47 -11.02 3.83
CA LYS A 364 22.69 -10.50 3.17
C LYS A 364 22.97 -11.11 1.78
N ASP A 365 22.57 -12.37 1.58
CA ASP A 365 22.75 -13.13 0.33
C ASP A 365 21.49 -13.21 -0.56
N GLY A 366 20.42 -12.49 -0.19
CA GLY A 366 19.14 -12.48 -0.91
C GLY A 366 18.18 -13.64 -0.58
N ALA A 367 18.59 -14.56 0.30
CA ALA A 367 17.69 -15.55 0.93
C ALA A 367 16.92 -14.92 2.10
N ASP A 368 15.77 -15.48 2.48
CA ASP A 368 15.01 -14.99 3.63
C ASP A 368 15.80 -15.18 4.94
N GLU A 369 15.95 -14.10 5.70
CA GLU A 369 16.56 -14.05 7.03
C GLU A 369 15.46 -14.00 8.09
N TYR A 370 15.61 -14.83 9.12
CA TYR A 370 14.61 -15.03 10.17
C TYR A 370 15.14 -14.47 11.49
N ASP A 371 14.67 -13.28 11.85
CA ASP A 371 15.06 -12.55 13.05
C ASP A 371 14.05 -12.73 14.17
N ILE A 372 14.53 -13.11 15.36
CA ILE A 372 13.69 -13.25 16.53
C ILE A 372 13.53 -11.90 17.21
N LEU A 373 12.28 -11.49 17.41
CA LEU A 373 11.94 -10.26 18.12
C LEU A 373 11.47 -10.51 19.55
N PHE A 374 10.82 -11.65 19.81
CA PHE A 374 10.39 -12.08 21.14
C PHE A 374 10.06 -13.58 21.18
N PRO A 375 10.38 -14.31 22.27
CA PRO A 375 11.17 -13.87 23.42
C PRO A 375 12.65 -13.73 23.08
N LEU A 376 13.26 -12.63 23.55
CA LEU A 376 14.71 -12.54 23.67
C LEU A 376 15.11 -13.10 25.05
N PRO A 377 16.23 -13.83 25.17
CA PRO A 377 16.63 -14.42 26.44
C PRO A 377 16.98 -13.33 27.46
N SER A 378 16.45 -13.50 28.67
CA SER A 378 16.90 -12.81 29.88
C SER A 378 17.49 -13.88 30.79
N ASP A 379 18.67 -13.64 31.38
CA ASP A 379 19.36 -14.62 32.24
C ASP A 379 19.47 -16.04 31.64
N ASN A 380 19.83 -16.14 30.35
CA ASN A 380 20.01 -17.39 29.58
C ASN A 380 18.75 -18.25 29.37
N GLN A 381 17.55 -17.74 29.65
CA GLN A 381 16.27 -18.41 29.38
C GLN A 381 15.35 -17.52 28.54
N VAL A 382 14.80 -18.08 27.46
CA VAL A 382 13.64 -17.49 26.77
C VAL A 382 12.37 -17.75 27.57
N ASN A 383 11.53 -16.73 27.70
CA ASN A 383 10.22 -16.83 28.33
C ASN A 383 9.14 -16.27 27.40
N PRO A 384 8.44 -17.13 26.62
CA PRO A 384 7.41 -16.68 25.69
C PRO A 384 6.08 -16.35 26.40
N LYS A 385 5.94 -16.65 27.71
CA LYS A 385 4.64 -16.62 28.39
C LYS A 385 4.14 -15.19 28.59
N LEU A 386 2.91 -14.94 28.16
CA LEU A 386 2.16 -13.71 28.41
C LEU A 386 0.87 -14.01 29.19
N THR A 387 0.49 -13.07 30.05
CA THR A 387 -0.74 -13.15 30.85
C THR A 387 -1.90 -12.50 30.13
N ALA A 388 -3.09 -13.09 30.25
CA ALA A 388 -4.34 -12.53 29.74
C ALA A 388 -4.53 -11.08 30.18
N ASP A 389 -5.08 -10.26 29.28
CA ASP A 389 -5.46 -8.87 29.48
C ASP A 389 -4.33 -7.93 29.90
N ARG A 390 -3.08 -8.40 29.85
CA ARG A 390 -1.90 -7.60 30.15
C ARG A 390 -1.16 -7.25 28.87
N ALA A 391 -1.12 -5.96 28.56
CA ALA A 391 -0.32 -5.44 27.46
C ALA A 391 1.19 -5.64 27.73
N VAL A 392 1.91 -6.13 26.73
CA VAL A 392 3.37 -6.16 26.66
C VAL A 392 3.85 -5.20 25.58
N GLN A 393 4.98 -4.54 25.81
CA GLN A 393 5.65 -3.68 24.84
C GLN A 393 6.98 -4.33 24.45
N LEU A 394 7.23 -4.42 23.14
CA LEU A 394 8.41 -5.04 22.53
C LEU A 394 9.16 -4.00 21.67
N PRO A 395 10.49 -3.88 21.76
CA PRO A 395 11.36 -4.62 22.68
C PRO A 395 11.06 -4.28 24.15
N PRO A 396 11.33 -5.20 25.09
CA PRO A 396 11.28 -4.94 26.53
C PRO A 396 12.12 -3.72 26.95
N LEU A 397 11.76 -3.05 28.05
CA LEU A 397 12.42 -1.81 28.49
C LEU A 397 13.91 -1.97 28.85
N ASP A 398 14.29 -3.18 29.24
CA ASP A 398 15.63 -3.65 29.57
C ASP A 398 16.44 -4.16 28.37
N ALA A 399 15.82 -4.23 27.18
CA ALA A 399 16.54 -4.59 25.96
C ALA A 399 17.62 -3.54 25.60
N LYS A 400 18.74 -4.01 25.04
CA LYS A 400 19.86 -3.15 24.59
C LYS A 400 19.41 -2.05 23.64
N SER A 401 18.49 -2.36 22.72
CA SER A 401 17.77 -1.37 21.92
C SER A 401 16.32 -1.30 22.38
N LYS A 402 15.87 -0.11 22.77
CA LYS A 402 14.51 0.14 23.29
C LYS A 402 13.46 0.33 22.17
N TRP A 403 13.86 0.13 20.93
CA TRP A 403 13.10 0.40 19.71
C TRP A 403 13.53 -0.56 18.60
N TYR A 404 12.56 -1.03 17.82
CA TYR A 404 12.80 -1.53 16.47
C TYR A 404 12.94 -0.34 15.50
N GLN A 405 13.52 -0.59 14.33
CA GLN A 405 13.76 0.42 13.32
C GLN A 405 13.37 -0.13 11.94
N PHE A 406 12.65 0.66 11.15
CA PHE A 406 12.40 0.34 9.74
C PHE A 406 13.69 0.52 8.94
N VAL A 407 14.04 -0.44 8.09
CA VAL A 407 15.27 -0.37 7.27
C VAL A 407 15.26 0.83 6.32
N GLU A 408 16.44 1.25 5.89
CA GLU A 408 16.62 2.48 5.10
C GLU A 408 16.21 2.35 3.62
N LYS A 409 15.81 1.15 3.19
CA LYS A 409 15.31 0.86 1.83
C LYS A 409 13.80 0.89 1.84
N ASN A 410 13.15 1.24 0.72
CA ASN A 410 11.70 1.12 0.63
C ASN A 410 11.30 -0.36 0.59
N GLY A 411 10.22 -0.73 1.26
CA GLY A 411 9.83 -2.13 1.32
C GLY A 411 8.62 -2.40 2.21
N VAL A 412 8.41 -3.69 2.44
CA VAL A 412 7.42 -4.22 3.37
C VAL A 412 8.18 -5.10 4.35
N GLU A 413 8.18 -4.73 5.62
CA GLU A 413 8.65 -5.58 6.70
C GLU A 413 7.56 -6.60 7.04
N LYS A 414 7.94 -7.88 7.19
CA LYS A 414 7.00 -8.97 7.47
C LYS A 414 7.23 -9.51 8.87
N PHE A 415 6.35 -9.13 9.78
CA PHE A 415 6.35 -9.66 11.14
C PHE A 415 5.39 -10.82 11.28
N TRP A 416 5.85 -11.92 11.85
CA TRP A 416 5.04 -13.10 12.10
C TRP A 416 4.76 -13.23 13.59
N ILE A 417 3.48 -13.25 13.93
CA ILE A 417 2.97 -13.56 15.27
C ILE A 417 2.60 -15.04 15.28
N ILE A 418 3.24 -15.81 16.16
CA ILE A 418 2.81 -17.16 16.52
C ILE A 418 2.36 -17.10 17.98
N TRP A 419 1.06 -17.28 18.20
CA TRP A 419 0.44 -17.31 19.51
C TRP A 419 -0.01 -18.73 19.83
N SER A 420 0.25 -19.22 21.05
CA SER A 420 -0.10 -20.57 21.45
C SER A 420 -0.69 -20.61 22.86
N THR A 421 -1.60 -21.56 23.12
CA THR A 421 -2.14 -21.81 24.47
C THR A 421 -1.10 -22.26 25.48
N GLN A 422 -0.01 -22.89 25.01
CA GLN A 422 1.12 -23.38 25.80
C GLN A 422 2.43 -23.03 25.10
N PRO A 423 3.55 -22.87 25.83
CA PRO A 423 4.87 -22.80 25.22
C PRO A 423 5.11 -23.99 24.29
N ILE A 424 5.72 -23.72 23.13
CA ILE A 424 6.04 -24.69 22.09
C ILE A 424 7.51 -25.08 22.29
N PRO A 425 7.82 -26.29 22.80
CA PRO A 425 9.18 -26.67 23.16
C PRO A 425 10.18 -26.60 22.00
N GLU A 426 9.74 -26.91 20.77
CA GLU A 426 10.63 -26.81 19.60
C GLU A 426 11.01 -25.36 19.30
N LEU A 427 10.05 -24.43 19.36
CA LEU A 427 10.33 -23.00 19.16
C LEU A 427 11.15 -22.42 20.31
N ASP A 428 10.92 -22.85 21.55
CA ASP A 428 11.74 -22.44 22.70
C ASP A 428 13.21 -22.83 22.50
N ALA A 429 13.49 -24.05 22.02
CA ALA A 429 14.84 -24.50 21.70
C ALA A 429 15.47 -23.67 20.57
N ILE A 430 14.74 -23.48 19.46
CA ILE A 430 15.21 -22.69 18.31
C ILE A 430 15.55 -21.25 18.73
N PHE A 431 14.68 -20.63 19.54
CA PHE A 431 14.85 -19.23 19.94
C PHE A 431 16.00 -19.07 20.94
N ASN A 432 16.19 -20.04 21.84
CA ASN A 432 17.36 -20.08 22.71
C ASN A 432 18.67 -20.18 21.92
N ASP A 433 18.72 -21.05 20.90
CA ASP A 433 19.92 -21.28 20.10
C ASP A 433 20.28 -20.05 19.26
N ALA A 434 19.30 -19.50 18.55
CA ALA A 434 19.48 -18.29 17.73
C ALA A 434 19.86 -17.07 18.58
N ALA A 435 19.31 -16.92 19.78
CA ALA A 435 19.71 -15.84 20.66
C ALA A 435 21.12 -16.01 21.28
N ARG A 436 21.65 -17.24 21.32
CA ARG A 436 23.03 -17.55 21.73
C ARG A 436 24.02 -17.50 20.55
N ASN A 437 23.55 -17.25 19.33
CA ASN A 437 24.40 -17.07 18.17
C ASN A 437 25.38 -15.91 18.41
N ARG A 438 26.68 -16.20 18.36
CA ARG A 438 27.75 -15.22 18.62
C ARG A 438 28.01 -14.29 17.44
N GLN A 439 27.67 -14.71 16.22
CA GLN A 439 27.94 -13.96 14.99
C GLN A 439 26.82 -12.95 14.72
N ASP A 440 25.57 -13.42 14.72
CA ASP A 440 24.37 -12.58 14.57
C ASP A 440 23.33 -13.00 15.63
N PRO A 441 23.37 -12.40 16.84
CA PRO A 441 22.45 -12.75 17.93
C PRO A 441 20.99 -12.47 17.55
N GLY A 442 20.14 -13.49 17.65
CA GLY A 442 18.72 -13.39 17.32
C GLY A 442 18.36 -13.86 15.90
N VAL A 443 19.36 -14.13 15.05
CA VAL A 443 19.13 -14.69 13.70
C VAL A 443 19.11 -16.22 13.76
N ILE A 444 18.08 -16.82 13.16
CA ILE A 444 17.98 -18.27 12.98
C ILE A 444 18.79 -18.67 11.74
N VAL A 445 19.94 -19.31 11.95
CA VAL A 445 20.88 -19.70 10.88
C VAL A 445 20.88 -21.19 10.55
N ASN A 446 20.36 -22.04 11.44
CA ASN A 446 20.33 -23.48 11.22
C ASN A 446 19.20 -23.84 10.23
N PRO A 447 19.48 -24.45 9.07
CA PRO A 447 18.46 -24.82 8.09
C PRO A 447 17.33 -25.69 8.67
N ASP A 448 17.64 -26.64 9.55
CA ASP A 448 16.63 -27.50 10.18
C ASP A 448 15.68 -26.68 11.07
N HIS A 449 16.20 -25.63 11.72
CA HIS A 449 15.39 -24.72 12.53
C HIS A 449 14.50 -23.84 11.65
N ILE A 450 15.01 -23.39 10.50
CA ILE A 450 14.26 -22.61 9.51
C ILE A 450 13.09 -23.44 8.98
N ASP A 451 13.32 -24.70 8.60
CA ASP A 451 12.26 -25.61 8.14
C ASP A 451 11.15 -25.80 9.17
N ILE A 452 11.51 -25.94 10.45
CA ILE A 452 10.54 -26.04 11.55
C ILE A 452 9.73 -24.74 11.67
N VAL A 453 10.38 -23.58 11.68
CA VAL A 453 9.69 -22.27 11.75
C VAL A 453 8.77 -22.09 10.56
N GLU A 454 9.23 -22.36 9.35
CA GLU A 454 8.41 -22.29 8.14
C GLU A 454 7.17 -23.20 8.21
N SER A 455 7.29 -24.39 8.82
CA SER A 455 6.15 -25.29 9.00
C SER A 455 5.05 -24.67 9.87
N TYR A 456 5.42 -23.83 10.84
CA TYR A 456 4.47 -23.02 11.61
C TYR A 456 3.93 -21.86 10.79
N LEU A 457 4.76 -21.13 10.05
CA LEU A 457 4.32 -19.99 9.22
C LEU A 457 3.32 -20.44 8.13
N LYS A 458 3.54 -21.60 7.51
CA LYS A 458 2.64 -22.21 6.51
C LYS A 458 1.23 -22.49 7.06
N ARG A 459 1.05 -22.58 8.39
CA ARG A 459 -0.29 -22.72 9.00
C ARG A 459 -1.18 -21.49 8.80
N TYR A 460 -0.58 -20.33 8.52
CA TYR A 460 -1.34 -19.14 8.15
C TYR A 460 -2.20 -19.39 6.92
N ASP A 461 -1.70 -20.06 5.89
CA ASP A 461 -2.48 -20.30 4.68
C ASP A 461 -3.59 -21.34 4.86
N SER A 462 -3.43 -22.29 5.79
CA SER A 462 -4.44 -23.31 6.07
C SER A 462 -5.50 -22.87 7.07
N ALA A 463 -5.19 -21.93 7.97
CA ALA A 463 -6.09 -21.44 9.01
C ALA A 463 -5.91 -19.92 9.26
N ARG A 464 -6.27 -19.10 8.25
CA ARG A 464 -6.15 -17.64 8.35
C ARG A 464 -6.99 -17.06 9.49
N PRO A 465 -6.39 -16.26 10.39
CA PRO A 465 -7.15 -15.57 11.43
C PRO A 465 -7.99 -14.43 10.87
N GLU A 466 -9.06 -14.09 11.58
CA GLU A 466 -9.81 -12.86 11.37
C GLU A 466 -9.00 -11.69 11.94
N VAL A 467 -8.63 -10.74 11.08
CA VAL A 467 -7.84 -9.56 11.44
C VAL A 467 -8.67 -8.31 11.19
N VAL A 468 -8.90 -7.53 12.24
CA VAL A 468 -9.71 -6.31 12.19
C VAL A 468 -8.92 -5.15 12.78
N ALA A 469 -8.51 -4.21 11.93
CA ALA A 469 -7.90 -2.96 12.36
C ALA A 469 -8.97 -1.97 12.83
N ASP A 470 -8.93 -1.57 14.10
CA ASP A 470 -9.71 -0.48 14.67
C ASP A 470 -8.93 0.83 14.50
N LYS A 471 -9.21 1.52 13.39
CA LYS A 471 -8.59 2.80 13.00
C LYS A 471 -8.82 3.92 14.03
N SER A 472 -9.89 3.83 14.81
CA SER A 472 -10.24 4.82 15.84
C SER A 472 -9.42 4.63 17.11
N LYS A 473 -9.24 3.36 17.53
CA LYS A 473 -8.46 2.99 18.71
C LYS A 473 -6.98 2.76 18.42
N LYS A 474 -6.57 2.81 17.14
CA LYS A 474 -5.19 2.60 16.67
C LYS A 474 -4.63 1.25 17.09
N LEU A 475 -5.48 0.22 17.03
CA LEU A 475 -5.13 -1.16 17.38
C LEU A 475 -5.69 -2.13 16.34
N THR A 476 -5.10 -3.31 16.26
CA THR A 476 -5.53 -4.39 15.38
C THR A 476 -5.87 -5.61 16.21
N SER A 477 -7.11 -6.09 16.08
CA SER A 477 -7.59 -7.31 16.72
C SER A 477 -7.34 -8.51 15.80
N VAL A 478 -6.80 -9.58 16.35
CA VAL A 478 -6.59 -10.86 15.67
C VAL A 478 -7.39 -11.92 16.43
N LYS A 479 -8.21 -12.67 15.71
CA LYS A 479 -9.00 -13.77 16.25
C LYS A 479 -8.82 -15.02 15.41
N GLY A 480 -8.72 -16.17 16.06
CA GLY A 480 -8.73 -17.45 15.38
C GLY A 480 -9.11 -18.58 16.31
N ARG A 481 -9.04 -19.81 15.81
CA ARG A 481 -9.36 -21.01 16.59
C ARG A 481 -8.27 -22.05 16.45
N GLY A 482 -8.00 -22.75 17.54
CA GLY A 482 -6.97 -23.77 17.62
C GLY A 482 -5.99 -23.51 18.76
N GLU A 483 -5.10 -24.48 19.00
CA GLU A 483 -4.06 -24.36 20.02
C GLU A 483 -2.96 -23.37 19.63
N VAL A 484 -2.74 -23.20 18.32
CA VAL A 484 -1.76 -22.28 17.73
C VAL A 484 -2.46 -21.38 16.73
N LEU A 485 -2.24 -20.08 16.87
CA LEU A 485 -2.74 -19.00 16.04
C LEU A 485 -1.54 -18.32 15.35
N VAL A 486 -1.53 -18.27 14.02
CA VAL A 486 -0.45 -17.65 13.25
C VAL A 486 -0.99 -16.47 12.47
N ASN A 487 -0.34 -15.31 12.57
CA ASN A 487 -0.74 -14.09 11.88
C ASN A 487 0.46 -13.38 11.25
N LEU A 488 0.31 -12.98 10.00
CA LEU A 488 1.26 -12.11 9.29
C LEU A 488 0.88 -10.63 9.49
N VAL A 489 1.86 -9.80 9.79
CA VAL A 489 1.76 -8.34 9.87
C VAL A 489 2.72 -7.75 8.84
N GLU A 490 2.16 -7.07 7.84
CA GLU A 490 2.93 -6.40 6.79
C GLU A 490 2.97 -4.90 7.06
N LEU A 491 4.16 -4.35 7.32
CA LEU A 491 4.34 -2.92 7.56
C LEU A 491 5.10 -2.30 6.38
N SER A 492 4.42 -1.47 5.60
CA SER A 492 5.06 -0.74 4.50
C SER A 492 5.89 0.42 5.01
N HIS A 493 7.08 0.62 4.44
CA HIS A 493 7.90 1.80 4.71
C HIS A 493 8.53 2.36 3.44
N GLU A 494 8.64 3.69 3.41
CA GLU A 494 9.09 4.46 2.26
C GLU A 494 10.01 5.61 2.68
N ALA A 495 10.79 6.13 1.73
CA ALA A 495 11.69 7.24 1.97
C ALA A 495 10.93 8.44 2.56
N TYR A 496 11.43 8.95 3.68
CA TYR A 496 10.80 10.00 4.49
C TYR A 496 11.60 11.30 4.49
#